data_AF-A0A3P8ITW9-F1
#
_entry.id   AF-A0A3P8ITW9-F1
#
_cell.length_a   1.000
_cell.length_b   1.000
_cell.length_c   1.000
_cell.angle_alpha   90.00
_cell.angle_beta   90.00
_cell.angle_gamma   90.00
#
_symmetry.space_group_name_H-M   'P 1'
#
loop_
_entity.id
_entity.type
_entity.pdbx_description
1 polymer ?
#
loop_
_entity_poly.entity_id
_entity_poly.type
_entity_poly.pdbx_seq_one_letter_code
_entity_poly.pdbx_strand_id
1 'polypeptide(L)'
;MQRGGITELEVLLAVAHRQSFRAAARELGMSATAVSNAVAGLEARLNVRLFNRTTRSVALTEAGQRYVERIAPAVAEIQRASEEIATRPEMPSGTLADQRAAGKRCPAV
;
A
#
# COMPACT_ATOMS: atom_id res chain seq x y z
N MET A 1 -4.82 10.41 13.32
CA MET A 1 -4.45 8.98 13.39
C MET A 1 -3.60 8.66 12.16
N GLN A 2 -2.28 8.82 12.26
CA GLN A 2 -1.33 8.58 11.17
C GLN A 2 -0.94 7.09 11.20
N ARG A 3 -1.79 6.22 10.66
CA ARG A 3 -1.49 4.79 10.46
C ARG A 3 -1.23 4.53 8.97
N GLY A 4 -0.43 5.40 8.38
CA GLY A 4 0.09 5.28 7.03
C GLY A 4 1.61 5.23 7.14
N GLY A 5 2.18 4.10 6.80
CA GLY A 5 3.63 3.93 6.77
C GLY A 5 4.02 3.03 5.63
N ILE A 6 3.41 1.85 5.54
CA ILE A 6 3.75 0.87 4.53
C ILE A 6 3.18 1.27 3.17
N THR A 7 1.91 1.68 3.12
CA THR A 7 1.26 2.10 1.87
C THR A 7 1.97 3.27 1.19
N GLU A 8 2.46 4.26 1.95
CA GLU A 8 3.22 5.39 1.39
C GLU A 8 4.56 4.94 0.82
N LEU A 9 5.21 3.95 1.43
CA LEU A 9 6.46 3.38 0.92
C LEU A 9 6.20 2.53 -0.32
N GLU A 10 5.13 1.75 -0.37
CA GLU A 10 4.71 1.01 -1.56
C GLU A 10 4.39 1.97 -2.72
N VAL A 11 3.65 3.03 -2.42
CA VAL A 11 3.35 4.11 -3.37
C VAL A 11 4.63 4.74 -3.90
N LEU A 12 5.58 5.07 -3.01
CA LEU A 12 6.87 5.60 -3.41
C LEU A 12 7.60 4.65 -4.37
N LEU A 13 7.69 3.37 -4.01
CA LEU A 13 8.38 2.34 -4.81
C LEU A 13 7.73 2.15 -6.18
N ALA A 14 6.39 2.11 -6.25
CA ALA A 14 5.66 2.01 -7.51
C ALA A 14 5.88 3.24 -8.40
N VAL A 15 5.84 4.45 -7.83
CA VAL A 15 6.10 5.70 -8.58
C VAL A 15 7.56 5.77 -9.04
N ALA A 16 8.50 5.33 -8.21
CA ALA A 16 9.92 5.23 -8.53
C ALA A 16 10.16 4.29 -9.73
N HIS A 17 9.53 3.11 -9.72
CA HIS A 17 9.68 2.11 -10.77
C HIS A 17 9.04 2.54 -12.10
N ARG A 18 7.86 3.18 -12.04
CA ARG A 18 7.10 3.56 -13.25
C ARG A 18 7.39 4.96 -13.76
N GLN A 19 8.08 5.79 -12.98
CA GLN A 19 8.34 7.21 -13.25
C GLN A 19 7.06 7.99 -13.64
N SER A 20 5.91 7.55 -13.09
CA SER A 20 4.59 8.07 -13.44
C SER A 20 3.57 7.81 -12.34
N PHE A 21 2.98 8.89 -11.81
CA PHE A 21 1.91 8.82 -10.79
C PHE A 21 0.67 8.07 -11.28
N ARG A 22 0.31 8.21 -12.56
CA ARG A 22 -0.86 7.53 -13.14
C ARG A 22 -0.61 6.05 -13.32
N ALA A 23 0.59 5.66 -13.75
CA ALA A 23 0.93 4.25 -13.91
C ALA A 23 1.00 3.54 -12.55
N ALA A 24 1.62 4.17 -11.55
CA ALA A 24 1.68 3.65 -10.19
C ALA A 24 0.28 3.54 -9.54
N ALA A 25 -0.58 4.53 -9.75
CA ALA A 25 -1.97 4.49 -9.27
C ALA A 25 -2.74 3.29 -9.83
N ARG A 26 -2.57 2.99 -11.12
CA ARG A 26 -3.19 1.82 -11.76
C ARG A 26 -2.63 0.51 -11.22
N GLU A 27 -1.33 0.45 -10.95
CA GLU A 27 -0.66 -0.74 -10.42
C GLU A 27 -1.10 -1.06 -8.98
N LEU A 28 -1.28 -0.03 -8.15
CA LEU A 28 -1.71 -0.17 -6.77
C LEU A 28 -3.24 -0.19 -6.59
N GLY A 29 -4.01 -0.04 -7.66
CA GLY A 29 -5.48 0.08 -7.58
C GLY A 29 -5.97 1.33 -6.84
N MET A 30 -5.15 2.37 -6.76
CA MET A 30 -5.44 3.61 -6.04
C MET A 30 -5.83 4.75 -6.99
N SER A 31 -6.47 5.79 -6.47
CA SER A 31 -6.70 7.02 -7.22
C SER A 31 -5.41 7.85 -7.34
N ALA A 32 -5.24 8.57 -8.45
CA ALA A 32 -4.07 9.45 -8.63
C ALA A 32 -3.94 10.51 -7.52
N THR A 33 -5.07 10.97 -6.97
CA THR A 33 -5.12 11.87 -5.81
C THR A 33 -4.59 11.20 -4.55
N ALA A 34 -4.96 9.94 -4.30
CA ALA A 34 -4.46 9.19 -3.14
C ALA A 34 -2.94 8.96 -3.23
N VAL A 35 -2.43 8.58 -4.41
CA VAL A 35 -0.99 8.44 -4.67
C VAL A 35 -0.25 9.77 -4.45
N SER A 36 -0.80 10.87 -4.96
CA SER A 36 -0.19 12.20 -4.78
C SER A 36 -0.16 12.63 -3.32
N ASN A 37 -1.22 12.36 -2.56
CA ASN A 37 -1.32 12.67 -1.14
C ASN A 37 -0.38 11.79 -0.28
N ALA A 38 -0.26 10.50 -0.62
CA ALA A 38 0.65 9.58 0.05
C ALA A 38 2.12 10.03 -0.11
N VAL A 39 2.52 10.39 -1.34
CA VAL A 39 3.87 10.93 -1.59
C VAL A 39 4.07 12.28 -0.88
N ALA A 40 3.10 13.19 -0.95
CA ALA A 40 3.20 14.48 -0.28
C ALA A 40 3.31 14.34 1.26
N GLY A 41 2.57 13.40 1.85
CA GLY A 41 2.67 13.07 3.28
C GLY A 41 4.03 12.50 3.65
N LEU A 42 4.59 11.64 2.80
CA LEU A 42 5.93 11.09 3.00
C LEU A 42 7.03 12.15 2.89
N GLU A 43 6.97 13.01 1.86
CA GLU A 43 7.89 14.13 1.68
C GLU A 43 7.81 15.12 2.85
N ALA A 44 6.61 15.43 3.35
CA ALA A 44 6.42 16.29 4.51
C ALA A 44 7.01 15.69 5.79
N ARG A 45 6.90 14.37 5.98
CA ARG A 45 7.47 13.67 7.15
C ARG A 45 8.99 13.60 7.11
N LEU A 46 9.57 13.42 5.93
CA LEU A 46 11.02 13.35 5.74
C LEU A 46 11.66 14.73 5.59
N ASN A 47 10.86 15.78 5.39
CA ASN A 47 11.28 17.14 5.10
C ASN A 47 12.25 17.23 3.91
N VAL A 48 12.12 16.32 2.94
CA VAL A 48 12.98 16.17 1.76
C VAL A 48 12.11 15.93 0.54
N ARG A 49 12.48 16.57 -0.58
CA ARG A 49 11.86 16.26 -1.88
C ARG A 49 12.45 14.97 -2.44
N LEU A 50 11.60 13.96 -2.62
CA LEU A 50 11.99 12.67 -3.20
C LEU A 50 11.80 12.68 -4.72
N PHE A 51 10.88 13.50 -5.23
CA PHE A 51 10.62 13.62 -6.67
C PHE A 51 10.87 15.03 -7.21
N ASN A 52 11.54 15.09 -8.35
CA ASN A 52 11.55 16.25 -9.21
C ASN A 52 10.28 16.24 -10.07
N ARG A 53 9.32 17.08 -9.69
CA ARG A 53 8.11 17.33 -10.48
C ARG A 53 8.44 18.27 -11.62
N THR A 54 8.64 17.72 -12.82
CA THR A 54 8.42 18.50 -14.04
C THR A 54 7.04 18.15 -14.59
N THR A 55 6.32 19.11 -15.16
CA THR A 55 4.92 18.95 -15.61
C THR A 55 4.73 17.85 -16.67
N ARG A 56 5.83 17.32 -17.22
CA ARG A 56 5.85 16.29 -18.26
C ARG A 56 6.59 15.01 -17.85
N SER A 57 7.37 15.03 -16.77
CA SER A 57 8.16 13.87 -16.32
C SER A 57 8.39 13.86 -14.81
N VAL A 58 8.28 12.69 -14.22
CA VAL A 58 8.55 12.45 -12.80
C VAL A 58 9.88 11.73 -12.71
N ALA A 59 10.86 12.35 -12.06
CA ALA A 59 12.15 11.74 -11.81
C ALA A 59 12.43 11.74 -10.30
N LEU A 60 13.14 10.72 -9.81
CA LEU A 60 13.64 10.72 -8.44
C LEU A 60 14.74 11.77 -8.30
N THR A 61 14.81 12.39 -7.14
CA THR A 61 15.99 13.16 -6.73
C THR A 61 17.10 12.19 -6.30
N GLU A 62 18.33 12.68 -6.17
CA GLU A 62 19.44 11.88 -5.64
C GLU A 62 19.13 11.34 -4.23
N ALA A 63 18.44 12.15 -3.41
CA ALA A 63 17.94 11.74 -2.11
C ALA A 63 16.83 10.67 -2.22
N GLY A 64 15.91 10.84 -3.17
CA GLY A 64 14.85 9.86 -3.47
C GLY A 64 15.41 8.52 -3.91
N GLN A 65 16.43 8.51 -4.77
CA GLN A 65 17.07 7.28 -5.24
C GLN A 65 17.76 6.55 -4.09
N ARG A 66 18.59 7.24 -3.29
CA ARG A 66 19.24 6.64 -2.11
C ARG A 66 18.23 6.08 -1.10
N TYR A 67 17.10 6.75 -0.94
CA TYR A 67 16.04 6.31 -0.03
C TYR A 67 15.33 5.06 -0.55
N VAL A 68 14.99 5.02 -1.84
CA VAL A 68 14.38 3.86 -2.51
C VAL A 68 15.30 2.65 -2.46
N GLU A 69 16.58 2.82 -2.78
CA GLU A 69 17.59 1.73 -2.74
C GLU A 69 17.71 1.12 -1.33
N ARG A 70 17.58 1.95 -0.28
CA ARG A 70 17.63 1.49 1.11
C ARG A 70 16.33 0.78 1.55
N ILE A 71 15.17 1.30 1.13
CA ILE A 71 13.87 0.86 1.63
C ILE A 71 13.26 -0.29 0.83
N ALA A 72 13.52 -0.37 -0.47
CA ALA A 72 13.02 -1.43 -1.33
C ALA A 72 13.22 -2.85 -0.74
N PRO A 73 14.42 -3.24 -0.27
CA PRO A 73 14.60 -4.56 0.34
C PRO A 73 13.83 -4.74 1.65
N ALA A 74 13.76 -3.70 2.50
CA ALA A 74 13.06 -3.77 3.79
C ALA A 74 11.53 -3.91 3.62
N VAL A 75 10.94 -3.19 2.66
CA VAL A 75 9.51 -3.34 2.34
C VAL A 75 9.24 -4.71 1.75
N ALA A 76 10.11 -5.19 0.85
CA ALA A 76 9.98 -6.53 0.29
C ALA A 76 10.06 -7.63 1.37
N GLU A 77 10.93 -7.47 2.37
CA GLU A 77 11.05 -8.40 3.49
C GLU A 77 9.78 -8.41 4.36
N ILE A 78 9.19 -7.24 4.65
CA ILE A 78 7.92 -7.15 5.38
C ILE A 78 6.79 -7.84 4.60
N GLN A 79 6.74 -7.64 3.28
CA GLN A 79 5.74 -8.30 2.43
C GLN A 79 5.94 -9.81 2.41
N ARG A 80 7.18 -10.29 2.26
CA ARG A 80 7.50 -11.72 2.33
C ARG A 80 7.11 -12.32 3.67
N ALA A 81 7.44 -11.67 4.79
CA ALA A 81 7.05 -12.14 6.11
C ALA A 81 5.52 -12.21 6.27
N SER A 82 4.80 -11.24 5.70
CA SER A 82 3.33 -11.23 5.69
C SER A 82 2.75 -12.36 4.82
N GLU A 83 3.34 -12.58 3.64
CA GLU A 83 2.99 -13.66 2.73
C GLU A 83 3.30 -15.03 3.34
N GLU A 84 4.46 -15.24 3.97
CA GLU A 84 4.83 -16.49 4.64
C GLU A 84 3.81 -16.91 5.70
N ILE A 85 3.27 -15.95 6.45
CA ILE A 85 2.21 -16.20 7.43
C ILE A 85 0.88 -16.50 6.73
N ALA A 86 0.53 -15.73 5.70
CA ALA A 86 -0.69 -15.94 4.91
C ALA A 86 -0.69 -17.25 4.11
N THR A 87 0.49 -17.76 3.77
CA THR A 87 0.70 -19.00 2.99
C THR A 87 0.79 -20.24 3.89
N ARG A 88 0.58 -20.11 5.20
CA ARG A 88 0.25 -21.28 6.02
C ARG A 88 -1.26 -21.51 5.90
N PRO A 89 -1.74 -22.48 5.10
CA PRO A 89 -3.07 -23.00 5.32
C PRO A 89 -3.05 -23.64 6.70
N GLU A 90 -3.59 -22.92 7.66
CA GLU A 90 -4.22 -23.54 8.80
C GLU A 90 -5.27 -24.52 8.23
N MET A 91 -4.87 -25.79 8.20
CA MET A 91 -5.70 -26.92 7.81
C MET A 91 -5.74 -27.87 9.01
N PRO A 92 -6.91 -28.31 9.52
CA PRO A 92 -8.29 -28.09 9.08
C PRO A 92 -9.10 -27.23 10.08
N SER A 93 -10.09 -26.50 9.58
CA SER A 93 -11.22 -26.00 10.37
C SER A 93 -12.03 -27.18 10.94
N GLY A 94 -11.55 -27.74 12.05
CA GLY A 94 -12.38 -28.44 13.02
C GLY A 94 -12.86 -27.42 14.04
N THR A 95 -13.96 -26.73 13.75
CA THR A 95 -15.06 -26.44 14.68
C THR A 95 -16.14 -25.68 13.89
N LEU A 96 -17.26 -26.35 13.77
CA LEU A 96 -18.50 -25.92 13.15
C LEU A 96 -18.97 -24.58 13.73
N ALA A 97 -19.10 -23.55 12.89
CA ALA A 97 -20.10 -22.51 13.09
C ALA A 97 -21.21 -22.75 12.07
N ASP A 98 -22.12 -23.64 12.45
CA ASP A 98 -23.47 -23.73 11.93
C ASP A 98 -24.05 -22.30 11.86
N GLN A 99 -24.16 -21.73 10.67
CA GLN A 99 -24.95 -20.52 10.45
C GLN A 99 -26.43 -20.93 10.39
N ARG A 100 -26.97 -21.35 11.53
CA ARG A 100 -28.40 -21.42 11.79
C ARG A 100 -28.74 -20.67 13.07
N ALA A 101 -29.75 -19.82 12.90
CA ALA A 101 -30.56 -19.18 13.93
C ALA A 101 -29.95 -17.96 14.65
N ALA A 102 -30.40 -16.76 14.25
CA ALA A 102 -31.42 -16.04 15.03
C ALA A 102 -31.90 -14.79 14.28
N GLY A 103 -33.03 -14.93 13.57
CA GLY A 103 -33.74 -13.82 12.95
C GLY A 103 -35.23 -14.12 12.85
N LYS A 104 -35.85 -14.54 13.97
CA LYS A 104 -37.31 -14.61 14.05
C LYS A 104 -37.85 -13.19 14.24
N ARG A 105 -38.60 -12.69 13.25
CA ARG A 105 -39.88 -11.99 13.46
C ARG A 105 -40.72 -12.01 12.17
N CYS A 106 -41.97 -12.39 12.39
CA CYS A 106 -42.98 -12.86 11.45
C CYS A 106 -43.45 -11.84 10.38
N PRO A 107 -44.14 -12.34 9.33
CA PRO A 107 -44.61 -11.55 8.20
C PRO A 107 -45.99 -10.92 8.44
N ALA A 108 -46.29 -9.91 7.63
CA ALA A 108 -47.61 -9.34 7.43
C ALA A 108 -48.57 -10.34 6.78
N VAL A 109 -49.72 -10.58 7.43
CA VAL A 109 -51.05 -10.71 6.83
C VAL A 109 -52.09 -10.39 7.89
#